data_AF-A0A356IES1-F1
#
_entry.id   AF-A0A356IES1-F1
#
_cell.length_a   1.000
_cell.length_b   1.000
_cell.length_c   1.000
_cell.angle_alpha   90.00
_cell.angle_beta   90.00
_cell.angle_gamma   90.00
#
_symmetry.space_group_name_H-M   'P 1'
#
loop_
_entity.id
_entity.type
_entity.pdbx_description
1 polymer ?
#
loop_
_entity_poly.entity_id
_entity_poly.type
_entity_poly.pdbx_seq_one_letter_code
_entity_poly.pdbx_strand_id
1 'polypeptide(L)' 'MTPLSKELLLPPRQAHFVEAYCMGQNATKAAMAAGYSIKTAHVQGSRMSRNVKILSKIEDRMQDHQRRCSIT' A
#
# COMPACT_ATOMS: atom_id res chain seq x y z
N MET A 1 -13.39 -9.76 -3.73
CA MET A 1 -12.26 -9.06 -3.09
C MET A 1 -12.75 -7.70 -2.65
N THR A 2 -13.34 -7.63 -1.47
CA THR A 2 -13.77 -6.36 -0.86
C THR A 2 -12.54 -5.52 -0.58
N PRO A 3 -12.41 -4.29 -1.11
CA PRO A 3 -11.31 -3.46 -0.70
C PRO A 3 -11.60 -3.01 0.72
N LEU A 4 -10.65 -3.24 1.63
CA LEU A 4 -10.63 -2.68 2.98
C LEU A 4 -10.39 -1.16 2.95
N SER A 5 -10.68 -0.52 1.82
CA SER A 5 -10.53 0.92 1.54
C SER A 5 -11.40 1.80 2.43
N LYS A 6 -12.31 1.20 3.21
CA LYS A 6 -13.20 1.92 4.12
C LYS A 6 -12.60 2.18 5.51
N GLU A 7 -11.57 1.44 5.94
CA GLU A 7 -11.00 1.60 7.29
C GLU A 7 -9.72 2.45 7.34
N LEU A 8 -9.07 2.64 6.20
CA LEU A 8 -7.95 3.56 6.09
C LEU A 8 -8.53 4.92 5.68
N LEU A 9 -8.35 5.98 6.49
CA LEU A 9 -8.58 7.39 6.12
C LEU A 9 -7.60 7.86 5.01
N LEU A 10 -7.42 7.04 3.98
CA LEU A 10 -6.55 7.25 2.84
C LEU A 10 -7.44 7.34 1.59
N PRO A 11 -7.06 8.18 0.62
CA PRO A 11 -7.63 8.10 -0.72
C PRO A 11 -7.58 6.66 -1.25
N PRO A 12 -8.59 6.19 -2.00
CA PRO A 12 -8.69 4.79 -2.42
C PRO A 12 -7.45 4.30 -3.18
N ARG A 13 -6.84 5.17 -3.98
CA ARG A 13 -5.58 4.88 -4.68
C ARG A 13 -4.39 4.66 -3.74
N GLN A 14 -4.32 5.38 -2.63
CA GLN A 14 -3.24 5.19 -1.66
C GLN A 14 -3.43 3.89 -0.87
N ALA A 15 -4.68 3.54 -0.52
CA ALA A 15 -4.97 2.26 0.12
C ALA A 15 -4.54 1.07 -0.75
N HIS A 16 -4.88 1.09 -2.05
CA HIS A 16 -4.47 0.02 -2.98
C HIS A 16 -2.96 -0.10 -3.15
N PHE A 17 -2.22 1.01 -3.12
CA PHE A 17 -0.77 0.93 -3.17
C PHE A 17 -0.20 0.32 -1.88
N VAL A 18 -0.75 0.66 -0.71
CA VAL A 18 -0.31 0.04 0.57
C VAL A 18 -0.51 -1.47 0.51
N GLU A 19 -1.67 -1.93 0.06
CA GLU A 19 -1.94 -3.36 -0.11
C GLU A 19 -0.95 -4.03 -1.08
N ALA A 20 -0.77 -3.44 -2.26
CA ALA A 20 0.13 -3.99 -3.28
C ALA A 20 1.60 -4.01 -2.79
N TYR A 21 2.02 -2.99 -2.05
CA TYR A 21 3.35 -2.92 -1.45
C TYR A 21 3.53 -3.98 -0.36
N CYS A 22 2.54 -4.15 0.54
CA CYS A 22 2.54 -5.21 1.55
C CYS A 22 2.50 -6.63 0.96
N MET A 23 1.98 -6.81 -0.25
CA MET A 23 2.04 -8.08 -1.00
C MET A 23 3.43 -8.37 -1.60
N GLY A 24 4.42 -7.50 -1.40
CA GLY A 24 5.79 -7.69 -1.87
C GLY A 24 6.11 -7.06 -3.23
N GLN A 25 5.23 -6.18 -3.75
CA GLN A 25 5.54 -5.43 -4.97
C GLN A 25 6.48 -4.25 -4.68
N ASN A 26 7.38 -3.95 -5.63
CA ASN A 26 8.16 -2.72 -5.58
C ASN A 26 7.26 -1.47 -5.76
N ALA A 27 7.72 -0.30 -5.33
CA ALA A 27 6.91 0.92 -5.31
C ALA A 27 6.30 1.29 -6.68
N THR A 28 7.04 1.08 -7.78
CA THR A 28 6.53 1.35 -9.13
C THR A 28 5.39 0.41 -9.51
N LYS A 29 5.55 -0.89 -9.27
CA LYS A 29 4.51 -1.91 -9.54
C LYS A 29 3.30 -1.71 -8.64
N ALA A 30 3.52 -1.39 -7.36
CA ALA A 30 2.45 -1.06 -6.43
C ALA A 30 1.65 0.18 -6.89
N ALA A 31 2.32 1.19 -7.44
CA ALA A 31 1.65 2.36 -8.01
C ALA A 31 0.85 2.00 -9.27
N MET A 32 1.36 1.13 -10.14
CA MET A 32 0.58 0.63 -11.28
C MET A 32 -0.66 -0.15 -10.82
N ALA A 33 -0.51 -1.03 -9.82
CA ALA A 33 -1.61 -1.81 -9.25
C ALA A 33 -2.68 -0.93 -8.58
N ALA A 34 -2.26 0.20 -7.99
CA ALA A 34 -3.13 1.21 -7.43
C ALA A 34 -3.88 2.09 -8.47
N GLY A 35 -3.63 1.87 -9.76
CA GLY A 35 -4.28 2.59 -10.86
C GLY A 35 -3.60 3.92 -11.25
N TYR A 36 -2.33 4.13 -10.89
CA TYR A 36 -1.57 5.25 -11.44
C TYR A 36 -1.11 4.97 -12.88
N SER A 37 -1.01 6.02 -13.70
CA SER A 37 -0.54 5.90 -15.08
C SER A 37 0.88 5.32 -15.11
N ILE A 38 1.07 4.31 -15.97
CA ILE A 38 2.34 3.60 -16.16
C ILE A 38 3.51 4.57 -16.36
N LYS A 39 3.30 5.62 -17.17
CA LYS A 39 4.31 6.65 -17.47
C LYS A 39 4.77 7.42 -16.23
N THR A 40 3.90 7.53 -15.23
CA THR A 40 4.15 8.32 -14.00
C THR A 40 4.31 7.45 -12.76
N ALA A 41 4.12 6.13 -12.87
CA ALA A 41 4.08 5.21 -11.74
C ALA A 41 5.39 5.22 -10.94
N HIS A 42 6.54 5.40 -11.61
CA HIS A 42 7.83 5.53 -10.93
C HIS A 42 7.91 6.77 -10.04
N VAL A 43 7.44 7.92 -10.54
CA VAL A 43 7.42 9.19 -9.79
C VAL A 43 6.42 9.10 -8.64
N GLN A 44 5.23 8.56 -8.89
CA GLN A 44 4.21 8.40 -7.86
C GLN A 44 4.66 7.41 -6.79
N GLY A 45 5.25 6.27 -7.18
CA GLY A 45 5.81 5.31 -6.25
C GLY A 45 6.87 5.93 -5.35
N SER A 46 7.82 6.70 -5.92
CA SER A 46 8.85 7.40 -5.14
C SER A 46 8.26 8.41 -4.14
N ARG A 47 7.26 9.20 -4.57
CA ARG A 47 6.54 10.14 -3.68
C ARG A 47 5.82 9.40 -2.57
N MET A 48 5.22 8.27 -2.90
CA MET A 48 4.39 7.51 -1.99
C MET A 48 5.21 6.76 -0.93
N SER A 49 6.38 6.23 -1.31
CA SER A 49 7.37 5.66 -0.39
C SER A 49 7.99 6.68 0.56
N ARG A 50 7.97 7.98 0.24
CA ARG A 50 8.46 9.05 1.12
C ARG A 50 7.38 9.64 2.03
N ASN A 51 6.12 9.30 1.82
CA ASN A 51 5.02 9.86 2.59
C ASN A 51 4.87 9.12 3.92
N VAL A 52 5.12 9.83 5.02
CA VAL A 52 5.07 9.28 6.39
C VAL A 52 3.71 8.65 6.72
N LYS A 53 2.60 9.21 6.22
CA LYS A 53 1.26 8.65 6.45
C LYS A 53 1.10 7.26 5.83
N ILE A 54 1.73 7.05 4.67
CA ILE A 54 1.67 5.77 3.96
C ILE A 54 2.60 4.77 4.61
N LEU A 55 3.80 5.18 5.01
CA LEU A 55 4.74 4.32 5.74
C LEU A 55 4.13 3.79 7.04
N SER A 56 3.51 4.67 7.85
CA SER A 56 2.80 4.27 9.05
C SER A 56 1.69 3.25 8.77
N LYS A 57 0.98 3.36 7.65
CA LYS A 57 -0.05 2.38 7.27
C LYS A 57 0.50 1.06 6.74
N ILE A 58 1.68 1.06 6.13
CA ILE A 58 2.38 -0.17 5.77
C ILE A 58 2.79 -0.91 7.05
N GLU A 59 3.31 -0.20 8.05
CA GLU A 59 3.69 -0.77 9.36
C GLU A 59 2.47 -1.36 10.09
N ASP A 60 1.39 -0.59 10.23
CA ASP A 60 0.12 -1.07 10.81
C ASP A 60 -0.32 -2.38 10.13
N ARG A 61 -0.30 -2.41 8.79
CA ARG A 61 -0.74 -3.56 8.02
C ARG A 61 0.18 -4.77 8.20
N MET A 62 1.49 -4.56 8.23
CA MET A 62 2.48 -5.61 8.50
C MET A 62 2.29 -6.20 9.91
N GLN A 63 2.04 -5.36 10.90
CA GLN A 63 1.77 -5.80 12.27
C GLN A 63 0.47 -6.63 12.36
N ASP A 64 -0.59 -6.22 11.66
CA ASP A 64 -1.83 -6.99 11.57
C ASP A 64 -1.62 -8.35 10.91
N HIS A 65 -0.81 -8.41 9.85
CA HIS A 65 -0.43 -9.69 9.23
C HIS A 65 0.36 -10.56 10.19
N GLN A 66 1.34 -10.00 10.90
CA GLN A 66 2.14 -10.73 11.89
C GLN A 66 1.26 -11.30 13.01
N ARG A 67 0.35 -10.51 13.59
CA ARG A 67 -0.61 -10.98 14.63
C ARG A 67 -1.47 -12.15 14.17
N ARG A 68 -1.86 -12.16 12.89
CA ARG A 68 -2.64 -13.26 12.29
C ARG A 68 -1.78 -14.51 12.05
N CYS A 69 -0.53 -14.33 11.62
CA CYS A 69 0.39 -15.43 11.35
C CYS A 69 1.03 -16.02 12.61
N SER A 70 1.10 -15.28 13.71
CA SER A 70 1.70 -15.73 14.99
C SER A 70 0.82 -16.68 15.80
N ILE A 71 -0.19 -17.30 15.17
CA ILE A 71 -1.05 -18.32 15.78
C ILE A 71 -0.70 -19.66 15.15
N THR A 72 0.39 -20.30 15.57
CA THR A 72 0.68 -21.74 15.43
C THR A 72 1.83 -22.05 16.39
#